data_AF-A0A968D0B1-F1
#
_entry.id   AF-A0A968D0B1-F1
#
_cell.length_a   1.000
_cell.length_b   1.000
_cell.length_c   1.000
_cell.angle_alpha   90.00
_cell.angle_beta   90.00
_cell.angle_gamma   90.00
#
_symmetry.space_group_name_H-M   'P 1'
#
loop_
_entity.id
_entity.type
_entity.pdbx_description
1 polymer ?
#
loop_
_entity_poly.entity_id
_entity_poly.type
_entity_poly.pdbx_seq_one_letter_code
_entity_poly.pdbx_strand_id
1 'polypeptide(L)'
;MVAAEVIGKDPSTWFKTVIIDKGKADGLQKGLPVVLPQGIAGQIIEVSDHYSKVMLLIDRNSAVDALVQRSRARGIIKGASADQCRFEFVLRKHDVQVGDTVIASGLDGVYPKG
;
A
#
# COMPACT_ATOMS: atom_id res chain seq x y z
N MET A 1 -10.87 -2.31 -12.71
CA MET A 1 -10.20 -3.10 -11.65
C MET A 1 -10.01 -4.51 -12.16
N VAL A 2 -8.89 -5.15 -11.83
CA VAL A 2 -8.58 -6.54 -12.20
C VAL A 2 -8.48 -7.34 -10.91
N ALA A 3 -9.27 -8.40 -10.79
CA ALA A 3 -9.19 -9.32 -9.66
C ALA A 3 -8.04 -10.31 -9.88
N ALA A 4 -7.31 -10.63 -8.81
CA ALA A 4 -6.17 -11.52 -8.83
C ALA A 4 -6.09 -12.33 -7.53
N GLU A 5 -5.52 -13.52 -7.60
CA GLU A 5 -5.24 -14.39 -6.46
C GLU A 5 -3.76 -14.39 -6.11
N VAL A 6 -3.45 -14.58 -4.83
CA VAL A 6 -2.06 -14.73 -4.37
C VAL A 6 -1.61 -16.17 -4.63
N ILE A 7 -0.59 -16.32 -5.46
CA ILE A 7 -0.01 -17.62 -5.85
C ILE A 7 1.39 -17.85 -5.26
N GLY A 8 1.94 -16.87 -4.56
CA GLY A 8 3.23 -17.00 -3.89
C GLY A 8 3.48 -15.89 -2.89
N LYS A 9 4.32 -16.18 -1.91
CA LYS A 9 4.79 -15.22 -0.91
C LYS A 9 6.29 -15.35 -0.77
N ASP A 10 6.98 -14.21 -0.74
CA ASP A 10 8.42 -14.19 -0.48
C ASP A 10 8.68 -14.65 0.97
N PRO A 11 9.53 -15.68 1.18
CA PRO A 11 9.87 -16.16 2.53
C PRO A 11 10.83 -15.23 3.27
N SER A 12 11.39 -14.21 2.60
CA SER A 12 12.29 -13.23 3.20
C SER A 12 11.64 -12.49 4.37
N THR A 13 12.44 -12.25 5.41
CA THR A 13 12.03 -11.39 6.53
C THR A 13 12.21 -9.90 6.20
N TRP A 14 13.07 -9.57 5.22
CA TRP A 14 13.37 -8.19 4.84
C TRP A 14 12.36 -7.60 3.87
N PHE A 15 11.90 -8.41 2.92
CA PHE A 15 10.96 -7.99 1.89
C PHE A 15 9.60 -8.62 2.16
N LYS A 16 8.56 -7.79 2.19
CA LYS A 16 7.17 -8.20 2.35
C LYS A 16 6.54 -8.10 0.98
N THR A 17 6.73 -9.15 0.18
CA THR A 17 6.16 -9.22 -1.18
C THR A 17 5.33 -10.48 -1.39
N VAL A 18 4.37 -10.38 -2.31
CA VAL A 18 3.54 -11.50 -2.78
C VAL A 18 3.51 -11.52 -4.31
N ILE A 19 3.24 -12.70 -4.87
CA ILE A 19 3.04 -12.90 -6.30
C ILE A 19 1.55 -13.12 -6.57
N ILE A 20 1.02 -12.42 -7.57
CA ILE A 20 -0.37 -12.56 -8.01
C ILE A 20 -0.47 -13.17 -9.42
N ASP A 21 -1.56 -13.87 -9.71
CA ASP A 21 -1.83 -14.62 -10.95
C ASP A 21 -2.22 -13.77 -12.17
N LYS A 22 -1.85 -12.48 -12.15
CA LYS A 22 -2.16 -11.51 -13.21
C LYS A 22 -0.91 -10.76 -13.62
N GLY A 23 -0.76 -10.48 -14.91
CA GLY A 23 0.41 -9.85 -15.49
C GLY A 23 0.07 -8.82 -16.58
N LYS A 24 1.04 -8.58 -17.48
CA LYS A 24 0.85 -7.68 -18.63
C LYS A 24 -0.29 -8.12 -19.55
N ALA A 25 -0.50 -9.43 -19.69
CA ALA A 25 -1.59 -9.98 -20.49
C ALA A 25 -2.97 -9.57 -19.95
N ASP A 26 -3.07 -9.27 -18.66
CA ASP A 26 -4.28 -8.77 -17.99
C ASP A 26 -4.34 -7.24 -17.92
N GLY A 27 -3.40 -6.55 -18.57
CA GLY A 27 -3.30 -5.08 -18.58
C GLY A 27 -2.63 -4.47 -17.34
N LEU A 28 -1.99 -5.28 -16.49
CA LEU A 28 -1.30 -4.76 -15.32
C LEU A 28 0.00 -4.04 -15.69
N GLN A 29 0.33 -3.02 -14.89
CA GLN A 29 1.51 -2.18 -15.05
C GLN A 29 2.18 -1.94 -13.70
N LYS A 30 3.50 -1.69 -13.74
CA LYS A 30 4.25 -1.30 -12.55
C LYS A 30 3.68 0.00 -11.99
N GLY A 31 3.57 0.07 -10.67
CA GLY A 31 3.08 1.24 -9.96
C GLY A 31 1.59 1.20 -9.66
N LEU A 32 0.83 0.27 -10.23
CA LEU A 32 -0.60 0.16 -9.92
C LEU A 32 -0.83 -0.21 -8.44
N PRO A 33 -1.83 0.41 -7.79
CA PRO A 33 -2.19 0.08 -6.42
C PRO A 33 -2.90 -1.27 -6.37
N VAL A 34 -2.66 -2.01 -5.28
CA VAL A 34 -3.36 -3.25 -4.97
C VAL A 34 -4.21 -3.01 -3.74
N VAL A 35 -5.51 -3.28 -3.86
CA VAL A 35 -6.51 -2.99 -2.83
C VAL A 35 -7.29 -4.25 -2.48
N LEU A 36 -7.78 -4.27 -1.24
CA LEU A 36 -8.70 -5.25 -0.67
C LEU A 36 -9.95 -4.48 -0.20
N PRO A 37 -11.09 -5.17 0.06
CA PRO A 37 -12.28 -4.50 0.59
C PRO A 37 -12.03 -3.68 1.87
N GLN A 38 -11.06 -4.10 2.69
CA GLN A 38 -10.65 -3.42 3.92
C GLN A 38 -9.64 -2.27 3.74
N GLY A 39 -9.10 -2.05 2.54
CA GLY A 39 -8.13 -0.99 2.27
C GLY A 39 -6.96 -1.41 1.39
N ILE A 40 -5.85 -0.68 1.49
CA ILE A 40 -4.67 -0.88 0.64
C ILE A 40 -3.89 -2.13 1.08
N ALA A 41 -3.61 -3.01 0.11
CA ALA A 41 -2.70 -4.13 0.31
C ALA A 41 -1.25 -3.77 -0.02
N GLY A 42 -1.03 -2.94 -1.04
CA GLY A 42 0.31 -2.62 -1.52
C GLY A 42 0.35 -2.03 -2.93
N GLN A 43 1.49 -2.18 -3.59
CA GLN A 43 1.74 -1.66 -4.94
C GLN A 43 2.46 -2.70 -5.81
N ILE A 44 2.11 -2.77 -7.08
CA ILE A 44 2.84 -3.59 -8.06
C ILE A 44 4.23 -2.98 -8.31
N ILE A 45 5.29 -3.76 -8.04
CA ILE A 45 6.68 -3.33 -8.24
C ILE A 45 7.35 -3.98 -9.45
N GLU A 46 6.85 -5.13 -9.90
CA GLU A 46 7.30 -5.84 -11.10
C GLU A 46 6.11 -6.51 -11.79
N VAL A 47 6.14 -6.55 -13.12
CA VAL A 47 5.08 -7.17 -13.95
C VAL A 47 5.74 -8.06 -15.00
N SER A 48 5.42 -9.35 -14.96
CA SER A 48 5.73 -10.33 -15.99
C SER A 48 4.47 -10.59 -16.85
N ASP A 49 4.57 -11.47 -17.84
CA ASP A 49 3.47 -11.63 -18.82
C ASP A 49 2.17 -12.14 -18.16
N HIS A 50 2.28 -13.07 -17.20
CA HIS A 50 1.14 -13.75 -16.56
C HIS A 50 1.16 -13.70 -15.03
N TYR A 51 2.09 -12.96 -14.43
CA TYR A 51 2.13 -12.77 -12.98
C TYR A 51 2.76 -11.41 -12.65
N SER A 52 2.52 -10.93 -11.44
CA SER A 52 3.08 -9.67 -10.96
C SER A 52 3.55 -9.82 -9.52
N LYS A 53 4.59 -9.04 -9.16
CA LYS A 53 5.08 -8.94 -7.79
C LYS A 53 4.50 -7.69 -7.15
N VAL A 54 3.89 -7.87 -5.99
CA VAL A 54 3.29 -6.82 -5.17
C VAL A 54 4.15 -6.61 -3.93
N MET A 55 4.59 -5.38 -3.72
CA MET A 55 5.14 -4.94 -2.44
C MET A 55 4.01 -4.60 -1.50
N LEU A 56 3.96 -5.26 -0.34
CA LEU A 56 2.91 -5.05 0.64
C LEU A 56 3.08 -3.71 1.37
N LEU A 57 1.98 -3.15 1.88
CA LEU A 57 1.95 -1.91 2.65
C LEU A 57 2.87 -1.94 3.89
N ILE A 58 3.06 -3.12 4.46
CA ILE A 58 3.92 -3.39 5.62
C ILE A 58 5.41 -3.53 5.26
N ASP A 59 5.79 -3.50 3.98
CA ASP A 59 7.19 -3.50 3.56
C ASP A 59 7.86 -2.17 3.97
N ARG A 60 9.10 -2.22 4.47
CA ARG A 60 9.84 -1.00 4.87
C ARG A 60 10.08 -0.03 3.71
N ASN A 61 10.05 -0.51 2.48
CA ASN A 61 10.17 0.33 1.28
C ASN A 61 8.82 0.91 0.86
N SER A 62 7.70 0.43 1.38
CA SER A 62 6.38 0.98 1.12
C SER A 62 6.19 2.34 1.78
N ALA A 63 5.52 3.24 1.06
CA ALA A 63 5.13 4.56 1.52
C ALA A 63 3.83 4.96 0.79
N VAL A 64 2.85 5.48 1.54
CA VAL A 64 1.57 5.95 1.00
C VAL A 64 1.29 7.33 1.55
N ASP A 65 1.01 8.30 0.67
CA ASP A 65 0.56 9.62 1.11
C ASP A 65 -0.86 9.52 1.68
N ALA A 66 -1.03 9.96 2.92
CA ALA A 66 -2.20 9.64 3.70
C ALA A 66 -2.65 10.82 4.58
N LEU A 67 -3.88 10.71 5.06
CA LEU A 67 -4.43 11.68 5.99
C LEU A 67 -5.40 11.04 6.96
N VAL A 68 -5.51 11.64 8.14
CA VAL A 68 -6.55 11.33 9.10
C VAL A 68 -7.88 11.81 8.54
N GLN A 69 -8.87 10.93 8.45
CA GLN A 69 -10.17 11.24 7.86
C GLN A 69 -10.88 12.37 8.62
N ARG A 70 -10.84 12.34 9.96
CA ARG A 70 -11.48 13.29 10.87
C ARG A 70 -10.82 14.67 10.86
N SER A 71 -9.54 14.75 11.27
CA SER A 71 -8.82 16.01 11.46
C SER A 71 -8.14 16.54 10.20
N ARG A 72 -8.08 15.73 9.13
CA ARG A 72 -7.36 16.04 7.88
C ARG A 72 -5.85 16.22 8.07
N ALA A 73 -5.31 15.79 9.21
CA ALA A 73 -3.88 15.74 9.46
C ALA A 73 -3.20 14.90 8.37
N ARG A 74 -2.20 15.45 7.68
CA ARG A 74 -1.46 14.76 6.63
C ARG A 74 -0.19 14.12 7.17
N GLY A 75 0.21 13.02 6.54
CA GLY A 75 1.45 12.31 6.82
C GLY A 75 1.66 11.18 5.82
N ILE A 76 2.64 10.34 6.09
CA ILE A 76 2.97 9.19 5.24
C ILE A 76 2.74 7.92 6.05
N ILE A 77 1.96 6.98 5.51
CA ILE A 77 1.94 5.62 6.03
C ILE A 77 3.18 4.90 5.50
N LYS A 78 4.08 4.53 6.41
CA LYS A 78 5.34 3.83 6.13
C LYS A 78 5.28 2.42 6.69
N GLY A 79 5.64 1.41 5.91
CA GLY A 79 5.78 0.05 6.42
C GLY A 79 6.92 -0.04 7.44
N ALA A 80 6.73 -0.87 8.47
CA ALA A 80 7.65 -1.02 9.59
C ALA A 80 7.97 -2.51 9.86
N SER A 81 8.66 -2.80 10.96
CA SER A 81 8.89 -4.17 11.40
C SER A 81 7.61 -4.83 11.94
N ALA A 82 7.61 -6.16 12.01
CA ALA A 82 6.57 -6.95 12.68
C ALA A 82 5.14 -6.74 12.13
N ASP A 83 5.02 -6.63 10.81
CA ASP A 83 3.74 -6.53 10.09
C ASP A 83 2.89 -5.31 10.52
N GLN A 84 3.57 -4.22 10.89
CA GLN A 84 2.97 -2.94 11.26
C GLN A 84 3.32 -1.83 10.26
N CYS A 85 2.55 -0.75 10.32
CA CYS A 85 2.86 0.51 9.65
C CYS A 85 2.99 1.63 10.69
N ARG A 86 3.67 2.70 10.31
CA ARG A 86 3.80 3.95 11.07
C ARG A 86 3.20 5.10 10.28
N PHE A 87 2.55 6.02 10.98
CA PHE A 87 2.10 7.27 10.39
C PHE A 87 3.11 8.37 10.71
N GLU A 88 3.93 8.71 9.72
CA GLU A 88 5.11 9.57 9.86
C GLU A 88 4.88 10.95 9.24
N PHE A 89 5.76 11.91 9.57
CA PHE A 89 5.75 13.28 9.02
C PHE A 89 4.50 14.12 9.30
N VAL A 90 3.71 13.75 10.30
CA VAL A 90 2.59 14.56 10.77
C VAL A 90 3.09 15.79 11.53
N LEU A 91 2.61 16.99 11.17
CA LEU A 91 3.00 18.20 11.92
C LEU A 91 2.42 18.15 13.35
N ARG A 92 3.24 18.52 14.34
CA ARG A 92 2.87 18.53 15.78
C ARG A 92 1.61 19.31 16.13
N LYS A 93 1.23 20.31 15.31
CA LYS A 93 0.03 21.12 15.52
C LYS A 93 -1.27 20.42 15.13
N HIS A 94 -1.19 19.30 14.41
CA HIS A 94 -2.37 18.56 13.99
C HIS A 94 -2.84 17.62 15.08
N ASP A 95 -4.16 17.51 15.20
CA ASP A 95 -4.83 16.60 16.10
C ASP A 95 -4.89 15.19 15.50
N VAL A 96 -4.23 14.24 16.16
CA VAL A 96 -4.24 12.80 15.81
C VAL A 96 -4.48 12.01 17.09
N GLN A 97 -5.47 11.13 17.06
CA GLN A 97 -5.93 10.38 18.22
C GLN A 97 -5.92 8.88 17.94
N VAL A 98 -5.73 8.08 18.99
CA VAL A 98 -5.88 6.62 18.88
C VAL A 98 -7.32 6.30 18.46
N GLY A 99 -7.46 5.45 17.45
CA GLY A 99 -8.75 5.10 16.86
C GLY A 99 -9.12 5.94 15.63
N ASP A 100 -8.34 6.97 15.28
CA ASP A 100 -8.55 7.71 14.04
C ASP A 100 -8.35 6.82 12.81
N THR A 101 -9.27 6.93 11.84
CA THR A 101 -9.13 6.31 10.52
C THR A 101 -8.17 7.11 9.67
N VAL A 102 -7.17 6.42 9.09
CA VAL A 102 -6.22 7.00 8.14
C VAL A 102 -6.54 6.46 6.75
N ILE A 103 -6.67 7.36 5.79
CA ILE A 103 -7.05 7.06 4.41
C ILE A 103 -5.99 7.56 3.44
N ALA A 104 -5.92 6.97 2.24
CA ALA A 104 -5.04 7.49 1.20
C ALA A 104 -5.51 8.89 0.78
N SER A 105 -4.55 9.80 0.61
CA SER A 105 -4.85 11.20 0.28
C SER A 105 -5.32 11.37 -1.16
N GLY A 106 -4.84 10.50 -2.05
CA GLY A 106 -4.95 10.61 -3.51
C GLY A 106 -4.03 11.64 -4.17
N LEU A 107 -3.12 12.27 -3.43
CA LEU A 107 -2.27 13.36 -3.95
C LEU A 107 -1.00 12.86 -4.65
N ASP A 108 -0.54 11.65 -4.32
CA ASP A 108 0.63 11.03 -4.98
C ASP A 108 0.30 10.45 -6.37
N GLY A 109 -0.99 10.37 -6.73
CA GLY A 109 -1.47 9.82 -8.00
C GLY A 109 -1.32 8.31 -8.13
N VAL A 110 -0.83 7.63 -7.08
CA VAL A 110 -0.66 6.17 -7.05
C VAL A 110 -1.90 5.52 -6.47
N TYR A 111 -2.31 5.96 -5.29
CA TYR A 111 -3.45 5.38 -4.59
C TYR A 111 -4.68 6.25 -4.82
N PRO A 112 -5.85 5.68 -5.14
CA PRO A 112 -7.07 6.45 -5.14
C PRO A 112 -7.34 6.99 -3.74
N LYS A 113 -7.91 8.19 -3.65
CA LYS A 113 -8.34 8.76 -2.37
C LYS A 113 -9.42 7.88 -1.74
N GLY A 114 -9.22 7.46 -0.49
CA GLY A 114 -10.17 6.59 0.22
C GLY A 114 -9.49 5.73 1.27
#